data_AF-A0A4R1BY95-F1
#
_entry.id   AF-A0A4R1BY95-F1
#
_cell.length_a   1.000
_cell.length_b   1.000
_cell.length_c   1.000
_cell.angle_alpha   90.00
_cell.angle_beta   90.00
_cell.angle_gamma   90.00
#
_symmetry.space_group_name_H-M   'P 1'
#
loop_
_entity.id
_entity.type
_entity.pdbx_description
1 polymer ?
#
loop_
_entity_poly.entity_id
_entity_poly.type
_entity_poly.pdbx_seq_one_letter_code
_entity_poly.pdbx_strand_id
1 'polypeptide(L)'
;MSGEHLDLVALVEPTHAKGATHAERFAEFHRQNPWVLAAIERLIGEWIRAGHVRVGIGAVWERIRWEYGMTTGDTFKANNNHRSHYARLVLERHPEWASAIETRELRAA
;
A
#
# COMPACT_ATOMS: atom_id res chain seq x y z
N MET A 1 -12.85 -11.86 -17.40
CA MET A 1 -12.00 -10.93 -16.64
C MET A 1 -11.31 -11.76 -15.58
N SER A 2 -10.22 -12.44 -15.94
CA SER A 2 -9.42 -13.18 -14.97
C SER A 2 -8.76 -12.13 -14.08
N GLY A 3 -9.30 -11.91 -12.89
CA GLY A 3 -8.66 -11.08 -11.88
C GLY A 3 -7.36 -11.80 -11.52
N GLU A 4 -6.26 -11.36 -12.09
CA GLU A 4 -4.96 -11.93 -11.82
C GLU A 4 -4.70 -11.76 -10.31
N HIS A 5 -4.23 -12.80 -9.63
CA HIS A 5 -4.06 -12.79 -8.17
C HIS A 5 -2.85 -11.95 -7.76
N LEU A 6 -2.92 -11.27 -6.61
CA LEU A 6 -1.74 -10.57 -6.07
C LEU A 6 -0.64 -11.59 -5.78
N ASP A 7 0.60 -11.26 -6.12
CA ASP A 7 1.77 -12.09 -5.80
C ASP A 7 2.13 -11.91 -4.31
N LEU A 8 1.29 -12.49 -3.45
CA LEU A 8 1.41 -12.39 -2.01
C LEU A 8 2.58 -13.25 -1.52
N VAL A 9 3.43 -12.66 -0.69
CA VAL A 9 4.56 -13.32 -0.02
C VAL A 9 4.38 -13.17 1.48
N ALA A 10 4.91 -14.11 2.26
CA ALA A 10 4.89 -14.02 3.72
C ALA A 10 5.34 -12.64 4.21
N LEU A 11 4.50 -12.01 5.02
CA LEU A 11 4.76 -10.68 5.56
C LEU A 11 5.88 -10.76 6.58
N VAL A 12 6.94 -9.97 6.36
CA VAL A 12 8.04 -9.86 7.32
C VAL A 12 7.80 -8.65 8.22
N GLU A 13 7.59 -8.90 9.50
CA GLU A 13 7.46 -7.87 10.54
C GLU A 13 8.86 -7.39 10.96
N PRO A 14 9.29 -6.18 10.57
CA PRO A 14 10.63 -5.75 10.90
C PRO A 14 10.75 -5.37 12.37
N THR A 15 11.88 -5.70 12.97
CA THR A 15 12.26 -5.15 14.28
C THR A 15 12.90 -3.79 14.08
N HIS A 16 12.54 -2.80 14.90
CA HIS A 16 13.10 -1.46 14.83
C HIS A 16 13.65 -1.03 16.20
N ALA A 17 14.68 -0.20 16.20
CA ALA A 17 15.24 0.36 17.43
C ALA A 17 14.21 1.23 18.18
N LYS A 18 14.32 1.25 19.52
CA LYS A 18 13.52 2.16 20.35
C LYS A 18 13.81 3.61 19.95
N GLY A 19 12.77 4.35 19.56
CA GLY A 19 12.90 5.74 19.09
C GLY A 19 12.93 5.91 17.57
N ALA A 20 12.93 4.82 16.77
CA ALA A 20 12.86 4.93 15.32
C ALA A 20 11.63 5.74 14.87
N THR A 21 11.87 6.67 13.96
CA THR A 21 10.87 7.54 13.33
C THR A 21 9.92 6.75 12.43
N HIS A 22 8.78 7.33 12.07
CA HIS A 22 7.84 6.68 11.14
C HIS A 22 8.47 6.41 9.75
N ALA A 23 9.36 7.30 9.31
CA ALA A 23 10.05 7.16 8.03
C ALA A 23 11.04 5.99 8.05
N GLU A 24 11.84 5.84 9.12
CA GLU A 24 12.78 4.72 9.25
C GLU A 24 12.03 3.38 9.36
N ARG A 25 10.94 3.34 10.13
CA ARG A 25 10.09 2.14 10.22
C ARG A 25 9.49 1.77 8.88
N PHE A 26 9.01 2.78 8.12
CA PHE A 26 8.51 2.57 6.77
C PHE A 26 9.59 2.06 5.82
N ALA A 27 10.77 2.69 5.80
CA ALA A 27 11.86 2.30 4.92
C ALA A 27 12.25 0.85 5.14
N GLU A 28 12.37 0.44 6.40
CA GLU A 28 12.70 -0.94 6.75
C GLU A 28 11.57 -1.92 6.42
N PHE A 29 10.31 -1.56 6.70
CA PHE A 29 9.15 -2.36 6.28
C PHE A 29 9.10 -2.55 4.76
N HIS A 30 9.26 -1.47 4.00
CA HIS A 30 9.24 -1.49 2.54
C HIS A 30 10.39 -2.33 1.98
N ARG A 31 11.60 -2.18 2.52
CA ARG A 31 12.77 -2.95 2.13
C ARG A 31 12.57 -4.46 2.32
N GLN A 32 11.93 -4.87 3.40
CA GLN A 32 11.66 -6.29 3.68
C GLN A 32 10.41 -6.83 2.98
N ASN A 33 9.49 -5.96 2.56
CA ASN A 33 8.23 -6.34 1.92
C ASN A 33 8.01 -5.59 0.59
N PRO A 34 8.91 -5.73 -0.40
CA PRO A 34 8.79 -5.01 -1.67
C PRO A 34 7.51 -5.37 -2.44
N TRP A 35 6.98 -6.58 -2.23
CA TRP A 35 5.73 -7.06 -2.82
C TRP A 35 4.52 -6.19 -2.47
N VAL A 36 4.54 -5.49 -1.32
CA VAL A 36 3.44 -4.60 -0.92
C VAL A 36 3.32 -3.42 -1.87
N LEU A 37 4.43 -2.81 -2.30
CA LEU A 37 4.41 -1.73 -3.28
C LEU A 37 3.87 -2.24 -4.63
N ALA A 38 4.37 -3.38 -5.10
CA ALA A 38 3.92 -3.99 -6.35
C ALA A 38 2.41 -4.28 -6.33
N ALA A 39 1.89 -4.79 -5.21
CA ALA A 39 0.45 -5.01 -5.02
C ALA A 39 -0.35 -3.69 -5.07
N ILE A 40 0.17 -2.62 -4.47
CA ILE A 40 -0.48 -1.29 -4.52
C ILE A 40 -0.52 -0.76 -5.96
N GLU A 41 0.63 -0.76 -6.65
CA GLU A 41 0.73 -0.27 -8.04
C GLU A 41 -0.20 -1.06 -8.96
N ARG A 42 -0.26 -2.37 -8.78
CA ARG A 42 -1.15 -3.24 -9.53
C ARG A 42 -2.63 -2.94 -9.33
N LEU A 43 -3.08 -2.84 -8.07
CA LEU A 43 -4.48 -2.55 -7.77
C LEU A 43 -4.89 -1.16 -8.27
N ILE A 44 -4.02 -0.16 -8.14
CA ILE A 44 -4.29 1.19 -8.67
C ILE A 44 -4.34 1.16 -10.20
N GLY A 45 -3.37 0.52 -10.85
CA GLY A 45 -3.33 0.39 -12.31
C GLY A 45 -4.52 -0.37 -12.87
N GLU A 46 -4.99 -1.44 -12.21
CA GLU A 46 -6.23 -2.15 -12.54
C GLU A 46 -7.45 -1.25 -12.42
N TRP A 47 -7.55 -0.50 -11.32
CA TRP A 47 -8.65 0.42 -11.07
C TRP A 47 -8.75 1.52 -12.14
N ILE A 48 -7.62 2.13 -12.48
CA ILE A 48 -7.54 3.17 -13.52
C ILE A 48 -7.86 2.59 -14.91
N ARG A 49 -7.32 1.42 -15.25
CA ARG A 49 -7.63 0.74 -16.53
C ARG A 49 -9.10 0.37 -16.67
N ALA A 50 -9.79 0.10 -15.57
CA ALA A 50 -11.23 -0.13 -15.55
C ALA A 50 -12.06 1.16 -15.74
N GLY A 51 -11.42 2.32 -15.91
CA GLY A 51 -12.07 3.60 -16.18
C GLY A 51 -12.45 4.38 -14.92
N HIS A 52 -12.04 3.93 -13.73
CA HIS A 52 -12.27 4.67 -12.51
C HIS A 52 -11.28 5.83 -12.35
N VAL A 53 -11.77 6.95 -11.86
CA VAL A 53 -11.01 8.21 -11.84
C VAL A 53 -10.39 8.57 -10.49
N ARG A 54 -10.76 7.88 -9.40
CA ARG A 54 -10.28 8.18 -8.03
C ARG A 54 -10.16 6.91 -7.19
N VAL A 55 -9.09 6.80 -6.40
CA VAL A 55 -8.86 5.74 -5.42
C VAL A 55 -8.09 6.27 -4.21
N GLY A 56 -8.56 5.95 -3.01
CA GLY A 56 -7.85 6.26 -1.78
C GLY A 56 -6.84 5.16 -1.43
N ILE A 57 -5.62 5.54 -1.02
CA ILE A 57 -4.59 4.57 -0.60
C ILE A 57 -5.05 3.68 0.55
N GLY A 58 -5.95 4.20 1.40
CA GLY A 58 -6.55 3.44 2.49
C GLY A 58 -7.43 2.28 2.00
N ALA A 59 -8.16 2.45 0.90
CA ALA A 59 -8.99 1.40 0.32
C ALA A 59 -8.11 0.29 -0.29
N VAL A 60 -7.06 0.67 -1.01
CA VAL A 60 -6.07 -0.27 -1.55
C VAL A 60 -5.41 -1.07 -0.43
N TRP A 61 -5.06 -0.41 0.68
CA TRP A 61 -4.47 -1.06 1.85
C TRP A 61 -5.38 -2.11 2.50
N GLU A 62 -6.66 -1.79 2.70
CA GLU A 62 -7.62 -2.76 3.25
C GLU A 62 -7.89 -3.90 2.26
N ARG A 63 -7.87 -3.63 0.95
CA ARG A 63 -7.97 -4.67 -0.09
C ARG A 63 -6.81 -5.67 0.01
N ILE A 64 -5.57 -5.18 0.15
CA ILE A 64 -4.39 -6.03 0.36
C ILE A 64 -4.54 -6.83 1.66
N ARG A 65 -4.97 -6.19 2.76
CA ARG A 65 -5.20 -6.87 4.03
C ARG A 65 -6.21 -8.01 3.92
N TRP A 66 -7.33 -7.76 3.24
CA TRP A 66 -8.34 -8.78 2.98
C TRP A 66 -7.72 -9.94 2.22
N GLU A 67 -7.08 -9.67 1.07
CA GLU A 67 -6.54 -10.70 0.17
C GLU A 67 -5.46 -11.52 0.85
N TYR A 68 -4.58 -10.86 1.60
CA TYR A 68 -3.58 -11.54 2.41
C TYR A 68 -4.22 -12.52 3.41
N GLY A 69 -5.22 -12.08 4.17
CA GLY A 69 -5.87 -12.93 5.17
C GLY A 69 -6.57 -14.14 4.57
N MET A 70 -7.15 -13.98 3.38
CA MET A 70 -7.94 -15.02 2.75
C MET A 70 -7.10 -16.01 1.95
N THR A 71 -5.95 -15.57 1.43
CA THR A 71 -5.01 -16.46 0.75
C THR A 71 -4.07 -17.17 1.73
N THR A 72 -3.55 -16.47 2.74
CA THR A 72 -2.52 -17.01 3.64
C THR A 72 -3.07 -17.62 4.93
N GLY A 73 -4.29 -17.24 5.32
CA GLY A 73 -4.85 -17.54 6.64
C GLY A 73 -4.23 -16.73 7.78
N ASP A 74 -3.32 -15.79 7.49
CA ASP A 74 -2.61 -14.98 8.48
C ASP A 74 -3.01 -13.49 8.41
N THR A 75 -2.74 -12.73 9.47
CA THR A 75 -3.11 -11.31 9.54
C THR A 75 -2.04 -10.42 8.90
N PHE A 76 -2.46 -9.50 8.04
CA PHE A 76 -1.58 -8.46 7.50
C PHE A 76 -1.24 -7.40 8.57
N LYS A 77 -0.21 -7.68 9.37
CA LYS A 77 0.28 -6.85 10.49
C LYS A 77 1.21 -5.74 10.02
N ALA A 78 0.65 -4.75 9.34
CA ALA A 78 1.40 -3.57 8.90
C ALA A 78 0.79 -2.27 9.47
N ASN A 79 1.66 -1.33 9.83
CA ASN A 79 1.27 -0.08 10.47
C ASN A 79 0.50 0.84 9.50
N ASN A 80 -0.60 1.43 9.96
CA ASN A 80 -1.42 2.34 9.15
C ASN A 80 -0.67 3.60 8.67
N ASN A 81 0.37 4.04 9.40
CA ASN A 81 1.19 5.19 9.01
C ASN A 81 1.94 4.94 7.69
N HIS A 82 2.23 3.67 7.35
CA HIS A 82 2.87 3.30 6.09
C HIS A 82 2.04 3.69 4.87
N ARG A 83 0.70 3.77 4.98
CA ARG A 83 -0.19 4.16 3.88
C ARG A 83 0.19 5.52 3.30
N SER A 84 0.48 6.49 4.17
CA SER A 84 0.84 7.84 3.73
C SER A 84 2.20 7.90 3.02
N HIS A 85 3.14 7.05 3.44
CA HIS A 85 4.43 6.89 2.78
C HIS A 85 4.29 6.19 1.42
N TYR A 86 3.50 5.13 1.35
CA TYR A 86 3.20 4.44 0.09
C TYR A 86 2.48 5.33 -0.92
N ALA A 87 1.52 6.16 -0.49
CA ALA A 87 0.87 7.11 -1.39
C ALA A 87 1.87 8.06 -2.06
N ARG A 88 2.81 8.60 -1.28
CA ARG A 88 3.87 9.47 -1.81
C ARG A 88 4.80 8.72 -2.75
N LEU A 89 5.23 7.52 -2.37
CA LEU A 89 6.13 6.69 -3.17
C LEU A 89 5.51 6.28 -4.52
N VAL A 90 4.22 5.93 -4.53
CA VAL A 90 3.50 5.62 -5.77
C VAL A 90 3.41 6.86 -6.65
N LEU A 91 3.10 8.03 -6.09
CA LEU A 91 3.03 9.28 -6.87
C LEU A 91 4.39 9.74 -7.40
N GLU A 92 5.47 9.45 -6.68
CA GLU A 92 6.84 9.68 -7.16
C GLU A 92 7.18 8.79 -8.37
N ARG A 93 6.73 7.53 -8.35
CA ARG A 93 6.98 6.54 -9.41
C ARG A 93 6.02 6.66 -10.59
N HIS A 94 4.81 7.11 -10.32
CA HIS A 94 3.69 7.25 -11.26
C HIS A 94 3.06 8.65 -11.14
N PRO A 95 3.78 9.72 -11.52
CA PRO A 95 3.25 11.08 -11.46
C PRO A 95 1.98 11.26 -12.29
N GLU A 96 1.78 10.44 -13.32
CA GLU A 96 0.55 10.39 -14.13
C GLU A 96 -0.71 9.97 -13.34
N TRP A 97 -0.55 9.35 -12.18
CA TRP A 97 -1.66 8.95 -11.30
C TRP A 97 -2.04 10.02 -10.27
N ALA A 98 -1.41 11.20 -10.29
CA ALA A 98 -1.65 12.28 -9.32
C ALA A 98 -3.11 12.73 -9.23
N SER A 99 -3.84 12.72 -10.34
CA SER A 99 -5.27 13.05 -10.36
C SER A 99 -6.17 11.94 -9.83
N ALA A 100 -5.66 10.69 -9.81
CA ALA A 100 -6.41 9.50 -9.43
C ALA A 100 -6.21 9.08 -7.97
N ILE A 101 -5.06 9.38 -7.36
CA ILE A 101 -4.76 8.97 -5.99
C ILE A 101 -5.22 10.03 -4.99
N GLU A 102 -6.21 9.70 -4.18
CA GLU A 102 -6.64 10.56 -3.08
C GLU A 102 -5.74 10.36 -1.86
N THR A 103 -4.90 11.36 -1.57
CA THR A 103 -4.35 11.54 -0.23
C THR A 103 -5.30 12.43 0.56
N ARG A 104 -5.85 11.95 1.69
CA ARG A 104 -6.62 12.83 2.57
C ARG A 104 -5.70 13.96 3.04
N GLU A 105 -6.00 15.19 2.67
CA GLU A 105 -5.46 16.34 3.39
C GLU A 105 -5.94 16.24 4.83
N LEU A 106 -5.01 16.30 5.78
CA LEU A 106 -5.36 16.50 7.18
C LEU A 106 -6.03 17.86 7.28
N ARG A 107 -7.37 17.89 7.28
CA ARG A 107 -8.08 19.10 7.68
C ARG A 107 -7.75 19.34 9.15
N ALA A 108 -6.96 20.37 9.43
CA ALA A 108 -6.88 20.93 10.77
C ALA A 108 -8.30 21.40 11.14
N ALA A 109 -8.84 20.87 12.24
CA ALA A 109 -10.09 21.31 12.83
C ALA A 109 -9.84 22.55 13.69
#